data_AF-A0A2S8BD49-F1
#
_entry.id   AF-A0A2S8BD49-F1
#
_cell.length_a   1.000
_cell.length_b   1.000
_cell.length_c   1.000
_cell.angle_alpha   90.00
_cell.angle_beta   90.00
_cell.angle_gamma   90.00
#
_symmetry.space_group_name_H-M   'P 1'
#
loop_
_entity.id
_entity.type
_entity.pdbx_description
1 polymer ?
#
loop_
_entity_poly.entity_id
_entity_poly.type
_entity_poly.pdbx_seq_one_letter_code
_entity_poly.pdbx_strand_id
1 'polypeptide(L)'
;MATVLALSLGGCSVPADHAAATERRDCITDFHPDTDYFPDKSTITEATNFTLSYHRSYQVLTVNQPYPHGHPESYVLVRCGAPAPQLTGELADAPRVSVPVDSLYSASTTHLGMLAELHRTDVITGVATTAPVVDPQVRRRIDDGDIVAYAPGQQVNVEAVIAGRPAVLITGGLDDPSYPKLRDAGIGVIADAEWLEATPLGRAEWIKVMAALTGTEQAATRIYDRVRADYRAVAAEAAAAPPVDVLLGSMYRGQAGRCPPAATTPGGWCSMPAAATRGPPSPAPAACN
;
A
#
# COMPACT_ATOMS: atom_id res chain seq x y z
N MET A 1 44.63 -56.52 -26.05
CA MET A 1 43.27 -55.99 -25.86
C MET A 1 43.41 -54.63 -25.20
N ALA A 2 43.38 -53.54 -25.99
CA ALA A 2 43.50 -52.18 -25.51
C ALA A 2 42.12 -51.52 -25.57
N THR A 3 41.56 -51.22 -24.40
CA THR A 3 40.22 -50.64 -24.25
C THR A 3 40.35 -49.12 -24.40
N VAL A 4 39.76 -48.58 -25.47
CA VAL A 4 39.65 -47.14 -25.73
C VAL A 4 38.53 -46.57 -24.85
N LEU A 5 38.90 -45.68 -23.92
CA LEU A 5 37.97 -44.96 -23.05
C LEU A 5 37.54 -43.67 -23.77
N ALA A 6 36.29 -43.61 -24.24
CA ALA A 6 35.73 -42.43 -24.87
C ALA A 6 35.34 -41.38 -23.81
N LEU A 7 35.99 -40.21 -23.83
CA LEU A 7 35.56 -39.03 -23.06
C LEU A 7 34.38 -38.36 -23.78
N SER A 8 33.20 -38.38 -23.17
CA SER A 8 32.06 -37.56 -23.55
C SER A 8 32.17 -36.18 -22.89
N LEU A 9 32.23 -35.13 -23.70
CA LEU A 9 32.10 -33.74 -23.29
C LEU A 9 30.66 -33.48 -22.81
N GLY A 10 30.46 -33.39 -21.50
CA GLY A 10 29.20 -32.91 -20.91
C GLY A 10 29.08 -31.41 -21.12
N GLY A 11 28.20 -30.99 -22.04
CA GLY A 11 27.82 -29.59 -22.21
C GLY A 11 27.06 -29.09 -20.98
N CYS A 12 27.55 -28.01 -20.38
CA CYS A 12 26.81 -27.25 -19.38
C CYS A 12 25.60 -26.58 -20.05
N SER A 13 24.43 -27.18 -19.93
CA SER A 13 23.17 -26.49 -20.19
C SER A 13 22.89 -25.54 -19.02
N VAL A 14 23.02 -24.24 -19.28
CA VAL A 14 22.54 -23.18 -18.38
C VAL A 14 21.01 -23.36 -18.24
N PRO A 15 20.43 -23.49 -17.03
CA PRO A 15 18.99 -23.43 -16.88
C PRO A 15 18.56 -22.00 -17.23
N ALA A 16 17.72 -21.89 -18.25
CA ALA A 16 17.21 -20.63 -18.73
C ALA A 16 16.41 -19.88 -17.67
N ASP A 17 16.63 -18.56 -17.62
CA ASP A 17 15.84 -17.51 -16.97
C ASP A 17 14.35 -17.56 -17.37
N HIS A 18 13.63 -18.56 -16.91
CA HIS A 18 12.20 -18.73 -17.21
C HIS A 18 11.26 -18.22 -16.12
N ALA A 19 11.79 -17.72 -15.00
CA ALA A 19 10.98 -17.12 -13.94
C ALA A 19 11.02 -15.57 -13.91
N ALA A 20 12.11 -14.94 -14.37
CA ALA A 20 12.27 -13.47 -14.32
C ALA A 20 11.87 -12.71 -15.62
N ALA A 21 11.44 -13.43 -16.66
CA ALA A 21 11.16 -12.86 -17.98
C ALA A 21 9.68 -12.86 -18.39
N THR A 22 8.78 -13.27 -17.49
CA THR A 22 7.36 -13.49 -17.83
C THR A 22 6.47 -12.27 -17.58
N GLU A 23 6.84 -11.31 -16.72
CA GLU A 23 5.98 -10.14 -16.43
C GLU A 23 6.35 -8.85 -17.18
N ARG A 24 7.39 -8.86 -18.01
CA ARG A 24 7.71 -7.74 -18.92
C ARG A 24 6.82 -7.67 -20.17
N ARG A 25 5.69 -8.41 -20.22
CA ARG A 25 5.06 -8.84 -21.48
C ARG A 25 3.70 -8.23 -21.85
N ASP A 26 3.07 -7.42 -21.00
CA ASP A 26 1.68 -7.00 -21.23
C ASP A 26 1.48 -5.49 -21.49
N CYS A 27 2.57 -4.79 -21.86
CA CYS A 27 2.45 -3.42 -22.35
C CYS A 27 1.90 -3.39 -23.77
N ILE A 28 1.15 -2.33 -24.08
CA ILE A 28 0.54 -2.14 -25.38
C ILE A 28 1.63 -1.89 -26.42
N THR A 29 1.73 -2.76 -27.42
CA THR A 29 2.65 -2.57 -28.56
C THR A 29 1.94 -2.03 -29.80
N ASP A 30 0.63 -2.28 -29.92
CA ASP A 30 -0.22 -1.78 -30.99
C ASP A 30 -1.45 -1.09 -30.38
N PHE A 31 -1.43 0.25 -30.39
CA PHE A 31 -2.44 1.06 -29.73
C PHE A 31 -3.61 1.35 -30.67
N HIS A 32 -4.81 1.02 -30.20
CA HIS A 32 -6.07 1.34 -30.86
C HIS A 32 -6.91 2.27 -29.97
N PRO A 33 -7.28 3.46 -30.44
CA PRO A 33 -7.93 4.48 -29.63
C PRO A 33 -9.34 4.10 -29.15
N ASP A 34 -9.98 3.11 -29.80
CA ASP A 34 -11.33 2.63 -29.46
C ASP A 34 -11.34 1.37 -28.58
N THR A 35 -10.18 0.78 -28.30
CA THR A 35 -10.06 -0.40 -27.46
C THR A 35 -10.06 -0.03 -25.99
N ASP A 36 -10.83 -0.77 -25.19
CA ASP A 36 -10.79 -0.70 -23.74
C ASP A 36 -9.70 -1.65 -23.21
N TYR A 37 -8.61 -1.06 -22.71
CA TYR A 37 -7.46 -1.76 -22.15
C TYR A 37 -7.63 -2.10 -20.65
N PHE A 38 -8.81 -1.82 -20.07
CA PHE A 38 -9.19 -2.21 -18.71
C PHE A 38 -10.50 -3.03 -18.74
N PRO A 39 -10.45 -4.29 -19.21
CA PRO A 39 -11.64 -5.14 -19.31
C PRO A 39 -12.24 -5.46 -17.94
N ASP A 40 -11.39 -5.67 -16.93
CA ASP A 40 -11.79 -5.80 -15.53
C ASP A 40 -11.76 -4.41 -14.87
N LYS A 41 -12.86 -4.04 -14.19
CA LYS A 41 -12.98 -2.74 -13.51
C LYS A 41 -13.41 -2.93 -12.07
N SER A 42 -12.76 -2.21 -11.18
CA SER A 42 -13.14 -2.14 -9.77
C SER A 42 -14.36 -1.23 -9.59
N THR A 43 -15.40 -1.74 -8.92
CA THR A 43 -16.51 -0.91 -8.42
C THR A 43 -16.25 -0.60 -6.96
N ILE A 44 -16.24 0.67 -6.58
CA ILE A 44 -16.04 1.11 -5.19
C ILE A 44 -17.41 1.21 -4.49
N THR A 45 -17.54 0.65 -3.28
CA THR A 45 -18.85 0.44 -2.64
C THR A 45 -18.94 0.86 -1.17
N GLU A 46 -17.82 0.89 -0.45
CA GLU A 46 -17.74 1.15 1.00
C GLU A 46 -16.71 2.24 1.32
N ALA A 47 -15.64 2.36 0.53
CA ALA A 47 -14.69 3.45 0.61
C ALA A 47 -15.30 4.75 0.07
N THR A 48 -15.00 5.85 0.75
CA THR A 48 -15.50 7.18 0.43
C THR A 48 -14.39 8.20 0.22
N ASN A 49 -13.16 7.88 0.64
CA ASN A 49 -12.02 8.80 0.56
C ASN A 49 -11.25 8.69 -0.77
N PHE A 50 -11.64 7.78 -1.66
CA PHE A 50 -11.15 7.77 -3.04
C PHE A 50 -12.23 7.42 -4.04
N THR A 51 -12.00 7.80 -5.30
CA THR A 51 -12.75 7.33 -6.45
C THR A 51 -11.79 6.81 -7.51
N LEU A 52 -12.27 5.88 -8.32
CA LEU A 52 -11.51 5.29 -9.42
C LEU A 52 -12.39 5.26 -10.67
N SER A 53 -12.02 6.02 -11.70
CA SER A 53 -12.71 6.01 -12.99
C SER A 53 -11.83 5.40 -14.06
N TYR A 54 -12.45 4.60 -14.93
CA TYR A 54 -11.78 3.90 -16.01
C TYR A 54 -12.05 4.62 -17.33
N HIS A 55 -10.98 4.82 -18.08
CA HIS A 55 -11.01 5.25 -19.46
C HIS A 55 -10.31 4.17 -20.30
N ARG A 56 -10.47 4.26 -21.62
CA ARG A 56 -9.97 3.25 -22.56
C ARG A 56 -8.51 2.85 -22.32
N SER A 57 -7.62 3.82 -22.08
CA SER A 57 -6.17 3.59 -21.95
C SER A 57 -5.54 4.11 -20.66
N TYR A 58 -6.35 4.68 -19.76
CA TYR A 58 -5.88 5.16 -18.46
C TYR A 58 -7.01 5.09 -17.42
N GLN A 59 -6.63 5.12 -16.15
CA GLN A 59 -7.54 5.27 -15.03
C GLN A 59 -7.28 6.64 -14.37
N VAL A 60 -8.30 7.20 -13.72
CA VAL A 60 -8.14 8.38 -12.85
C VAL A 60 -8.48 7.95 -11.44
N LEU A 61 -7.48 8.04 -10.56
CA LEU A 61 -7.62 7.85 -9.13
C LEU A 61 -7.70 9.24 -8.50
N THR A 62 -8.79 9.54 -7.80
CA THR A 62 -8.90 10.76 -7.01
C THR A 62 -8.97 10.40 -5.54
N VAL A 63 -8.09 10.97 -4.73
CA VAL A 63 -8.09 10.83 -3.27
C VAL A 63 -8.62 12.12 -2.67
N ASN A 64 -9.75 12.05 -1.98
CA ASN A 64 -10.49 13.22 -1.48
C ASN A 64 -9.77 13.92 -0.34
N GLN A 65 -9.15 13.15 0.56
CA GLN A 65 -8.28 13.63 1.63
C GLN A 65 -7.00 12.80 1.62
N PRO A 66 -5.91 13.27 0.98
CA PRO A 66 -4.64 12.55 0.90
C PRO A 66 -3.89 12.46 2.24
N TYR A 67 -4.27 13.31 3.20
CA TYR A 67 -3.86 13.33 4.59
C TYR A 67 -4.91 14.15 5.38
N PRO A 68 -4.91 14.16 6.72
CA PRO A 68 -5.88 14.92 7.49
C PRO A 68 -5.99 16.38 7.04
N HIS A 69 -7.20 16.79 6.63
CA HIS A 69 -7.49 18.14 6.10
C HIS A 69 -6.79 18.51 4.78
N GLY A 70 -6.20 17.54 4.07
CA GLY A 70 -5.64 17.74 2.74
C GLY A 70 -6.73 17.99 1.68
N HIS A 71 -6.38 18.74 0.65
CA HIS A 71 -7.26 18.96 -0.51
C HIS A 71 -7.25 17.73 -1.43
N PRO A 72 -8.34 17.50 -2.21
CA PRO A 72 -8.38 16.39 -3.16
C PRO A 72 -7.20 16.40 -4.14
N GLU A 73 -6.58 15.24 -4.35
CA GLU A 73 -5.52 15.02 -5.33
C GLU A 73 -5.98 13.98 -6.35
N SER A 74 -5.73 14.22 -7.63
CA SER A 74 -6.03 13.29 -8.73
C SER A 74 -4.75 12.79 -9.39
N TYR A 75 -4.73 11.52 -9.74
CA TYR A 75 -3.61 10.80 -10.36
C TYR A 75 -4.09 10.08 -11.61
N VAL A 76 -3.29 10.11 -12.67
CA VAL A 76 -3.62 9.48 -13.94
C VAL A 76 -2.74 8.26 -14.14
N LEU A 77 -3.36 7.09 -14.09
CA LEU A 77 -2.70 5.79 -14.21
C LEU A 77 -2.79 5.32 -15.66
N VAL A 78 -1.73 5.55 -16.44
CA VAL A 78 -1.71 5.28 -17.89
C VAL A 78 -1.25 3.85 -18.14
N ARG A 79 -2.00 3.09 -18.94
CA ARG A 79 -1.59 1.73 -19.31
C ARG A 79 -0.24 1.78 -20.05
N CYS A 80 0.73 0.98 -19.63
CA CYS A 80 2.06 0.99 -20.24
C CYS A 80 1.97 0.69 -21.75
N GLY A 81 2.73 1.45 -22.54
CA GLY A 81 2.68 1.40 -24.00
C GLY A 81 1.56 2.23 -24.65
N ALA A 82 0.57 2.70 -23.90
CA ALA A 82 -0.39 3.67 -24.43
C ALA A 82 0.26 5.05 -24.63
N PRO A 83 -0.15 5.83 -25.64
CA PRO A 83 0.23 7.23 -25.74
C PRO A 83 -0.29 8.01 -24.53
N ALA A 84 0.46 9.03 -24.12
CA ALA A 84 0.04 9.90 -23.04
C ALA A 84 -1.31 10.59 -23.39
N PRO A 85 -2.34 10.49 -22.54
CA PRO A 85 -3.63 11.10 -22.82
C PRO A 85 -3.52 12.64 -22.85
N GLN A 86 -4.31 13.28 -23.70
CA GLN A 86 -4.51 14.73 -23.66
C GLN A 86 -5.41 15.07 -22.47
N LEU A 87 -4.79 15.45 -21.35
CA LEU A 87 -5.49 15.87 -20.14
C LEU A 87 -5.77 17.37 -20.19
N THR A 88 -6.96 17.78 -19.75
CA THR A 88 -7.41 19.17 -19.70
C THR A 88 -8.12 19.45 -18.37
N GLY A 89 -8.38 20.72 -18.08
CA GLY A 89 -9.06 21.13 -16.85
C GLY A 89 -8.29 20.72 -15.59
N GLU A 90 -9.00 20.17 -14.60
CA GLU A 90 -8.45 19.77 -13.29
C GLU A 90 -7.39 18.66 -13.38
N LEU A 91 -7.32 17.94 -14.50
CA LEU A 91 -6.34 16.87 -14.71
C LEU A 91 -5.10 17.31 -15.50
N ALA A 92 -5.02 18.56 -15.95
CA ALA A 92 -3.94 19.03 -16.83
C ALA A 92 -2.55 18.77 -16.22
N ASP A 93 -2.41 19.05 -14.92
CA ASP A 93 -1.17 18.92 -14.15
C ASP A 93 -1.17 17.68 -13.22
N ALA A 94 -2.16 16.78 -13.35
CA ALA A 94 -2.25 15.59 -12.53
C ALA A 94 -1.01 14.68 -12.76
N PRO A 95 -0.37 14.17 -11.68
CA PRO A 95 0.74 13.23 -11.82
C PRO A 95 0.34 12.01 -12.64
N ARG A 96 1.25 11.59 -13.51
CA ARG A 96 1.04 10.46 -14.42
C ARG A 96 1.93 9.30 -13.99
N VAL A 97 1.34 8.13 -13.83
CA VAL A 97 2.05 6.90 -13.47
C VAL A 97 1.73 5.84 -14.51
N SER A 98 2.75 5.17 -15.03
CA SER A 98 2.53 4.05 -15.94
C SER A 98 2.17 2.79 -15.15
N VAL A 99 1.10 2.10 -15.56
CA VAL A 99 0.61 0.87 -14.91
C VAL A 99 0.55 -0.30 -15.90
N PRO A 100 0.82 -1.55 -15.45
CA PRO A 100 1.18 -1.92 -14.08
C PRO A 100 2.58 -1.43 -13.70
N VAL A 101 2.76 -1.03 -12.43
CA VAL A 101 4.07 -0.63 -11.89
C VAL A 101 4.96 -1.84 -11.67
N ASP A 102 6.26 -1.68 -11.88
CA ASP A 102 7.29 -2.70 -11.64
C ASP A 102 8.13 -2.41 -10.38
N SER A 103 8.06 -1.19 -9.85
CA SER A 103 8.81 -0.74 -8.68
C SER A 103 8.01 0.25 -7.84
N LEU A 104 7.73 -0.11 -6.60
CA LEU A 104 6.91 0.62 -5.64
C LEU A 104 7.66 0.80 -4.31
N TYR A 105 7.68 2.04 -3.82
CA TYR A 105 8.10 2.37 -2.46
C TYR A 105 6.88 2.55 -1.57
N SER A 106 6.88 1.92 -0.39
CA SER A 106 5.76 1.97 0.53
C SER A 106 6.10 2.68 1.85
N ALA A 107 5.25 3.63 2.24
CA ALA A 107 5.32 4.28 3.54
C ALA A 107 4.57 3.53 4.67
N SER A 108 3.70 2.57 4.34
CA SER A 108 2.88 1.83 5.32
C SER A 108 2.98 0.31 5.15
N THR A 109 2.88 -0.42 6.26
CA THR A 109 2.87 -1.89 6.25
C THR A 109 1.55 -2.48 5.75
N THR A 110 0.46 -1.73 5.83
CA THR A 110 -0.87 -2.09 5.28
C THR A 110 -0.79 -2.32 3.78
N HIS A 111 -0.10 -1.46 3.04
CA HIS A 111 0.12 -1.64 1.61
C HIS A 111 0.81 -2.96 1.30
N LEU A 112 1.77 -3.38 2.14
CA LEU A 112 2.50 -4.64 1.91
C LEU A 112 1.58 -5.84 2.09
N GLY A 113 0.68 -5.79 3.07
CA GLY A 113 -0.36 -6.80 3.26
C GLY A 113 -1.31 -6.87 2.06
N MET A 114 -1.79 -5.71 1.56
CA MET A 114 -2.64 -5.67 0.37
C MET A 114 -1.93 -6.23 -0.87
N LEU A 115 -0.66 -5.88 -1.08
CA LEU A 115 0.15 -6.44 -2.16
C LEU A 115 0.41 -7.93 -2.00
N ALA A 116 0.55 -8.43 -0.77
CA ALA A 116 0.67 -9.86 -0.49
C ALA A 116 -0.60 -10.65 -0.85
N GLU A 117 -1.78 -10.13 -0.49
CA GLU A 117 -3.07 -10.70 -0.89
C GLU A 117 -3.25 -10.70 -2.42
N LEU A 118 -2.74 -9.67 -3.09
CA LEU A 118 -2.74 -9.58 -4.56
C LEU A 118 -1.66 -10.45 -5.23
N HIS A 119 -0.81 -11.14 -4.45
CA HIS A 119 0.38 -11.85 -4.93
C HIS A 119 1.35 -10.96 -5.73
N ARG A 120 1.42 -9.68 -5.40
CA ARG A 120 2.26 -8.67 -6.05
C ARG A 120 3.29 -8.05 -5.10
N THR A 121 3.85 -8.83 -4.19
CA THR A 121 4.94 -8.34 -3.32
C THR A 121 6.22 -8.09 -4.11
N ASP A 122 6.38 -8.69 -5.30
CA ASP A 122 7.52 -8.53 -6.22
C ASP A 122 7.79 -7.06 -6.57
N VAL A 123 6.75 -6.24 -6.74
CA VAL A 123 6.91 -4.82 -7.09
C VAL A 123 7.47 -3.96 -5.94
N ILE A 124 7.46 -4.45 -4.70
CA ILE A 124 8.00 -3.70 -3.56
C ILE A 124 9.51 -3.64 -3.67
N THR A 125 10.07 -2.44 -3.82
CA THR A 125 11.52 -2.20 -3.91
C THR A 125 12.02 -1.26 -2.82
N GLY A 126 11.11 -0.67 -2.04
CA GLY A 126 11.47 0.14 -0.88
C GLY A 126 10.38 0.21 0.17
N VAL A 127 10.79 0.32 1.44
CA VAL A 127 9.91 0.49 2.60
C VAL A 127 10.44 1.61 3.50
N ALA A 128 9.55 2.34 4.17
CA ALA A 128 9.98 3.42 5.07
C ALA A 128 10.92 2.89 6.17
N THR A 129 10.47 1.89 6.92
CA THR A 129 11.31 1.17 7.88
C THR A 129 11.11 -0.32 7.77
N THR A 130 12.16 -1.06 8.09
CA THR A 130 12.11 -2.53 8.01
C THR A 130 11.51 -3.11 9.28
N ALA A 131 11.72 -2.54 10.47
CA ALA A 131 11.31 -3.16 11.75
C ALA A 131 9.87 -3.72 11.81
N PRO A 132 8.81 -3.05 11.32
CA PRO A 132 7.44 -3.55 11.44
C PRO A 132 6.99 -4.56 10.37
N VAL A 133 7.80 -4.84 9.35
CA VAL A 133 7.44 -5.79 8.27
C VAL A 133 7.33 -7.21 8.83
N VAL A 134 6.38 -8.03 8.40
CA VAL A 134 6.26 -9.42 8.90
C VAL A 134 6.02 -10.45 7.80
N ASP A 135 5.70 -10.00 6.59
CA ASP A 135 5.53 -10.88 5.45
C ASP A 135 6.85 -11.63 5.16
N PRO A 136 6.85 -12.97 5.13
CA PRO A 136 8.08 -13.75 4.96
C PRO A 136 8.81 -13.50 3.64
N GLN A 137 8.08 -13.24 2.55
CA GLN A 137 8.67 -13.01 1.23
C GLN A 137 9.32 -11.62 1.18
N VAL A 138 8.64 -10.59 1.68
CA VAL A 138 9.20 -9.25 1.80
C VAL A 138 10.40 -9.25 2.74
N ARG A 139 10.32 -9.98 3.86
CA ARG A 139 11.42 -10.09 4.81
C ARG A 139 12.68 -10.65 4.20
N ARG A 140 12.54 -11.75 3.47
CA ARG A 140 13.66 -12.36 2.74
C ARG A 140 14.32 -11.36 1.78
N ARG A 141 13.52 -10.62 1.01
CA ARG A 141 14.02 -9.61 0.06
C ARG A 141 14.68 -8.40 0.74
N ILE A 142 14.25 -8.05 1.96
CA ILE A 142 14.95 -7.06 2.79
C ILE A 142 16.33 -7.61 3.19
N ASP A 143 16.39 -8.85 3.67
CA ASP A 143 17.63 -9.49 4.12
C ASP A 143 18.63 -9.71 2.96
N ASP A 144 18.11 -10.00 1.77
CA ASP A 144 18.88 -10.15 0.52
C ASP A 144 19.34 -8.80 -0.06
N GLY A 145 18.83 -7.67 0.46
CA GLY A 145 19.19 -6.32 0.02
C GLY A 145 18.43 -5.80 -1.19
N ASP A 146 17.41 -6.51 -1.67
CA ASP A 146 16.56 -6.14 -2.80
C ASP A 146 15.56 -5.02 -2.47
N ILE A 147 15.25 -4.83 -1.18
CA ILE A 147 14.31 -3.81 -0.69
C ILE A 147 15.06 -2.80 0.19
N VAL A 148 15.03 -1.53 -0.23
CA VAL A 148 15.72 -0.45 0.48
C VAL A 148 14.86 0.12 1.62
N ALA A 149 15.48 0.37 2.77
CA ALA A 149 14.89 1.14 3.85
C ALA A 149 15.16 2.64 3.64
N TYR A 150 14.15 3.42 3.21
CA TYR A 150 14.37 4.82 2.82
C TYR A 150 14.10 5.85 3.94
N ALA A 151 13.55 5.43 5.08
CA ALA A 151 13.29 6.30 6.23
C ALA A 151 13.67 5.65 7.59
N PRO A 152 14.86 5.04 7.75
CA PRO A 152 15.21 4.27 8.95
C PRO A 152 15.17 5.09 10.25
N GLY A 153 15.36 6.42 10.16
CA GLY A 153 15.26 7.36 11.28
C GLY A 153 13.89 8.01 11.47
N GLN A 154 12.82 7.47 10.87
CA GLN A 154 11.48 8.08 10.83
C GLN A 154 11.43 9.42 10.06
N GLN A 155 12.44 9.68 9.24
CA GLN A 155 12.49 10.81 8.32
C GLN A 155 12.84 10.28 6.94
N VAL A 156 12.12 10.73 5.91
CA VAL A 156 12.36 10.32 4.53
C VAL A 156 13.73 10.81 4.06
N ASN A 157 14.58 9.87 3.66
CA ASN A 157 15.82 10.17 2.97
C ASN A 157 15.52 10.38 1.48
N VAL A 158 15.30 11.65 1.10
CA VAL A 158 14.96 12.06 -0.27
C VAL A 158 15.98 11.54 -1.29
N GLU A 159 17.27 11.65 -1.00
CA GLU A 159 18.33 11.19 -1.91
C GLU A 159 18.28 9.68 -2.13
N ALA A 160 17.96 8.89 -1.10
CA ALA A 160 17.81 7.45 -1.23
C ALA A 160 16.62 7.09 -2.14
N VAL A 161 15.49 7.80 -2.00
CA VAL A 161 14.31 7.57 -2.86
C VAL A 161 14.63 7.98 -4.31
N ILE A 162 15.26 9.13 -4.53
CA ILE A 162 15.67 9.58 -5.87
C ILE A 162 16.65 8.59 -6.51
N ALA A 163 17.64 8.11 -5.75
CA ALA A 163 18.61 7.12 -6.25
C ALA A 163 17.94 5.78 -6.62
N GLY A 164 16.94 5.37 -5.83
CA GLY A 164 16.16 4.16 -6.08
C GLY A 164 15.23 4.24 -7.29
N ARG A 165 14.84 5.46 -7.70
CA ARG A 165 13.97 5.73 -8.85
C ARG A 165 12.73 4.83 -8.93
N PRO A 166 11.92 4.71 -7.86
CA PRO A 166 10.70 3.92 -7.95
C PRO A 166 9.74 4.54 -8.97
N ALA A 167 8.95 3.69 -9.64
CA ALA A 167 7.88 4.17 -10.51
C ALA A 167 6.82 4.94 -9.70
N VAL A 168 6.60 4.50 -8.45
CA VAL A 168 5.70 5.18 -7.52
C VAL A 168 6.15 5.04 -6.07
N LEU A 169 5.92 6.09 -5.27
CA LEU A 169 5.91 6.04 -3.81
C LEU A 169 4.47 6.21 -3.32
N ILE A 170 4.01 5.28 -2.49
CA ILE A 170 2.70 5.35 -1.84
C ILE A 170 2.87 5.90 -0.43
N THR A 171 2.24 7.04 -0.14
CA THR A 171 2.34 7.71 1.17
C THR A 171 1.54 6.96 2.24
N GLY A 172 1.82 7.23 3.53
CA GLY A 172 1.05 6.65 4.66
C GLY A 172 -0.10 7.54 5.12
N GLY A 173 -0.60 8.44 4.26
CA GLY A 173 -1.74 9.30 4.56
C GLY A 173 -1.43 10.41 5.57
N LEU A 174 -0.15 10.80 5.67
CA LEU A 174 0.33 11.91 6.49
C LEU A 174 1.05 12.91 5.60
N ASP A 175 0.96 14.19 5.94
CA ASP A 175 1.75 15.21 5.25
C ASP A 175 3.23 15.06 5.59
N ASP A 176 4.10 15.21 4.58
CA ASP A 176 5.55 15.15 4.75
C ASP A 176 6.22 16.12 3.76
N PRO A 177 7.12 17.02 4.24
CA PRO A 177 7.78 18.01 3.40
C PRO A 177 8.73 17.43 2.34
N SER A 178 9.01 16.12 2.37
CA SER A 178 9.77 15.42 1.34
C SER A 178 8.95 15.12 0.09
N TYR A 179 7.64 14.90 0.20
CA TYR A 179 6.82 14.47 -0.94
C TYR A 179 6.80 15.49 -2.09
N PRO A 180 6.68 16.82 -1.87
CA PRO A 180 6.80 17.79 -2.96
C PRO A 180 8.14 17.69 -3.70
N LYS A 181 9.25 17.54 -2.97
CA LYS A 181 10.61 17.43 -3.56
C LYS A 181 10.75 16.17 -4.42
N LEU A 182 10.14 15.07 -3.98
CA LEU A 182 10.13 13.81 -4.74
C LEU A 182 9.31 13.95 -6.03
N ARG A 183 8.17 14.66 -5.98
CA ARG A 183 7.39 14.98 -7.18
C ARG A 183 8.18 15.87 -8.15
N ASP A 184 8.88 16.89 -7.65
CA ASP A 184 9.77 17.76 -8.46
C ASP A 184 10.90 16.96 -9.12
N ALA A 185 11.37 15.88 -8.48
CA ALA A 185 12.36 14.97 -9.04
C ALA A 185 11.77 13.94 -10.04
N GLY A 186 10.47 14.02 -10.35
CA GLY A 186 9.78 13.15 -11.30
C GLY A 186 9.33 11.81 -10.73
N ILE A 187 9.40 11.60 -9.41
CA ILE A 187 8.86 10.40 -8.76
C ILE A 187 7.34 10.56 -8.61
N GLY A 188 6.58 9.56 -9.08
CA GLY A 188 5.14 9.53 -8.84
C GLY A 188 4.87 9.33 -7.35
N VAL A 189 4.29 10.33 -6.68
CA VAL A 189 3.86 10.20 -5.27
C VAL A 189 2.35 10.14 -5.25
N ILE A 190 1.81 8.99 -4.89
CA ILE A 190 0.36 8.76 -4.75
C ILE A 190 0.02 8.70 -3.27
N ALA A 191 -0.98 9.47 -2.87
CA ALA A 191 -1.48 9.41 -1.51
C ALA A 191 -2.27 8.12 -1.30
N ASP A 192 -1.93 7.39 -0.24
CA ASP A 192 -2.83 6.41 0.35
C ASP A 192 -3.21 6.90 1.74
N ALA A 193 -4.50 7.12 1.94
CA ALA A 193 -5.06 7.58 3.19
C ALA A 193 -6.22 6.68 3.62
N GLU A 194 -6.07 5.39 3.37
CA GLU A 194 -7.00 4.33 3.78
C GLU A 194 -7.48 4.51 5.21
N TRP A 195 -6.60 4.85 6.16
CA TRP A 195 -6.92 4.95 7.57
C TRP A 195 -7.91 6.07 7.92
N LEU A 196 -8.13 7.03 7.01
CA LEU A 196 -9.15 8.08 7.14
C LEU A 196 -10.56 7.57 6.80
N GLU A 197 -10.71 6.36 6.25
CA GLU A 197 -12.03 5.78 6.04
C GLU A 197 -12.74 5.51 7.37
N ALA A 198 -14.01 5.89 7.43
CA ALA A 198 -14.83 5.80 8.64
C ALA A 198 -15.11 4.34 9.07
N THR A 199 -15.09 3.39 8.12
CA THR A 199 -15.44 2.00 8.36
C THR A 199 -14.25 1.06 8.09
N PRO A 200 -14.15 -0.08 8.80
CA PRO A 200 -13.14 -1.10 8.48
C PRO A 200 -13.23 -1.64 7.05
N LEU A 201 -14.45 -1.74 6.49
CA LEU A 201 -14.66 -2.17 5.11
C LEU A 201 -14.19 -1.12 4.11
N GLY A 202 -14.43 0.16 4.38
CA GLY A 202 -13.88 1.26 3.59
C GLY A 202 -12.35 1.19 3.53
N ARG A 203 -11.69 0.98 4.69
CA ARG A 203 -10.23 0.75 4.75
C ARG A 203 -9.78 -0.43 3.91
N ALA A 204 -10.47 -1.57 4.03
CA ALA A 204 -10.11 -2.77 3.29
C ALA A 204 -10.30 -2.63 1.77
N GLU A 205 -11.20 -1.76 1.32
CA GLU A 205 -11.47 -1.56 -0.11
C GLU A 205 -10.33 -0.85 -0.85
N TRP A 206 -9.40 -0.22 -0.13
CA TRP A 206 -8.17 0.38 -0.69
C TRP A 206 -7.23 -0.65 -1.34
N ILE A 207 -7.44 -1.96 -1.12
CA ILE A 207 -6.80 -3.01 -1.94
C ILE A 207 -7.04 -2.80 -3.44
N LYS A 208 -8.15 -2.15 -3.83
CA LYS A 208 -8.46 -1.80 -5.21
C LYS A 208 -7.58 -0.68 -5.77
N VAL A 209 -7.03 0.20 -4.93
CA VAL A 209 -6.00 1.18 -5.33
C VAL A 209 -4.71 0.46 -5.69
N MET A 210 -4.26 -0.48 -4.85
CA MET A 210 -3.11 -1.33 -5.15
C MET A 210 -3.33 -2.10 -6.46
N ALA A 211 -4.53 -2.63 -6.65
CA ALA A 211 -4.92 -3.35 -7.86
C ALA A 211 -4.86 -2.50 -9.13
N ALA A 212 -5.26 -1.22 -9.06
CA ALA A 212 -5.16 -0.29 -10.18
C ALA A 212 -3.69 -0.01 -10.57
N LEU A 213 -2.78 -0.05 -9.59
CA LEU A 213 -1.33 0.09 -9.82
C LEU A 213 -0.70 -1.17 -10.37
N THR A 214 -1.18 -2.35 -9.98
CA THR A 214 -0.59 -3.63 -10.36
C THR A 214 -1.33 -4.34 -11.51
N GLY A 215 -2.47 -3.82 -11.96
CA GLY A 215 -3.31 -4.45 -12.99
C GLY A 215 -3.96 -5.75 -12.51
N THR A 216 -4.41 -5.78 -11.26
CA THR A 216 -4.99 -6.97 -10.61
C THR A 216 -6.43 -6.74 -10.11
N GLU A 217 -7.20 -5.94 -10.84
CA GLU A 217 -8.57 -5.49 -10.50
C GLU A 217 -9.51 -6.66 -10.20
N GLN A 218 -9.44 -7.71 -11.03
CA GLN A 218 -10.28 -8.90 -10.86
C GLN A 218 -9.94 -9.66 -9.57
N ALA A 219 -8.66 -9.79 -9.24
CA ALA A 219 -8.22 -10.44 -8.00
C ALA A 219 -8.65 -9.64 -6.77
N ALA A 220 -8.45 -8.32 -6.82
CA ALA A 220 -8.87 -7.41 -5.75
C ALA A 220 -10.37 -7.47 -5.47
N THR A 221 -11.19 -7.53 -6.53
CA THR A 221 -12.65 -7.66 -6.39
C THR A 221 -13.02 -8.94 -5.64
N ARG A 222 -12.44 -10.08 -6.03
CA ARG A 222 -12.70 -11.37 -5.35
C ARG A 222 -12.25 -11.37 -3.89
N ILE A 223 -11.05 -10.86 -3.62
CA ILE A 223 -10.48 -10.80 -2.26
C ILE A 223 -11.36 -9.90 -1.39
N TYR A 224 -11.70 -8.71 -1.90
CA TYR A 224 -12.52 -7.76 -1.16
C TYR A 224 -13.93 -8.28 -0.89
N ASP A 225 -14.56 -8.93 -1.87
CA ASP A 225 -15.89 -9.52 -1.68
C ASP A 225 -15.89 -10.58 -0.58
N ARG A 226 -14.84 -11.39 -0.52
CA ARG A 226 -14.64 -12.36 0.56
C ARG A 226 -14.45 -11.66 1.90
N VAL A 227 -13.52 -10.70 2.00
CA VAL A 227 -13.27 -9.93 3.24
C VAL A 227 -14.56 -9.27 3.74
N ARG A 228 -15.35 -8.69 2.84
CA ARG A 228 -16.64 -8.08 3.16
C ARG A 228 -17.64 -9.08 3.70
N ALA A 229 -17.74 -10.26 3.08
CA ALA A 229 -18.64 -11.32 3.55
C ALA A 229 -18.21 -11.85 4.93
N ASP A 230 -16.92 -12.16 5.09
CA ASP A 230 -16.35 -12.68 6.33
C ASP A 230 -16.52 -11.67 7.49
N TYR A 231 -16.21 -10.39 7.25
CA TYR A 231 -16.41 -9.32 8.24
C TYR A 231 -17.88 -9.20 8.65
N ARG A 232 -18.81 -9.20 7.69
CA ARG A 232 -20.25 -9.08 8.00
C ARG A 232 -20.78 -10.28 8.77
N ALA A 233 -20.30 -11.48 8.48
CA ALA A 233 -20.65 -12.69 9.22
C ALA A 233 -20.19 -12.58 10.69
N VAL A 234 -18.92 -12.23 10.92
CA VAL A 234 -18.36 -12.06 12.27
C VAL A 234 -19.04 -10.91 13.01
N ALA A 235 -19.32 -9.79 12.34
CA ALA A 235 -20.02 -8.66 12.94
C ALA A 235 -21.45 -9.02 13.38
N ALA A 236 -22.16 -9.85 12.60
CA ALA A 236 -23.49 -10.33 12.96
C ALA A 236 -23.46 -11.26 14.18
N GLU A 237 -22.48 -12.16 14.26
CA GLU A 237 -22.27 -13.02 15.43
C GLU A 237 -21.94 -12.19 16.68
N ALA A 238 -21.01 -11.24 16.56
CA ALA A 238 -20.62 -10.36 17.66
C ALA A 238 -21.79 -9.49 18.15
N ALA A 239 -22.65 -9.01 17.25
CA ALA A 239 -23.84 -8.23 17.62
C ALA A 239 -24.90 -9.05 18.40
N ALA A 240 -24.89 -10.38 18.25
CA ALA A 240 -25.76 -11.28 19.01
C ALA A 240 -25.17 -11.70 20.36
N ALA A 241 -23.88 -11.44 20.60
CA ALA A 241 -23.22 -11.77 21.86
C ALA A 241 -23.50 -10.72 22.95
N PRO A 242 -23.55 -11.12 24.24
CA PRO A 242 -23.62 -10.17 25.34
C PRO A 242 -22.42 -9.21 25.33
N PRO A 243 -22.61 -7.90 25.52
CA PRO A 243 -21.51 -6.95 25.62
C PRO A 243 -20.58 -7.29 26.79
N VAL A 244 -19.27 -7.16 26.56
CA VAL A 244 -18.23 -7.32 27.59
C VAL A 244 -17.40 -6.04 27.62
N ASP A 245 -17.11 -5.56 28.83
CA ASP A 245 -16.22 -4.42 29.01
C ASP A 245 -14.78 -4.81 28.69
N VAL A 246 -14.22 -4.17 27.66
CA VAL A 246 -12.83 -4.38 27.23
C VAL A 246 -12.06 -3.08 27.44
N LEU A 247 -10.90 -3.17 28.09
CA LEU A 247 -9.93 -2.09 28.14
C LEU A 247 -8.89 -2.30 27.04
N LEU A 248 -8.96 -1.49 25.98
CA LEU A 248 -7.92 -1.41 24.97
C LEU A 248 -6.92 -0.32 25.37
N GLY A 249 -5.64 -0.67 25.38
CA GLY A 249 -4.55 0.25 25.70
C GLY A 249 -3.30 -0.08 24.91
N SER A 250 -2.67 0.95 24.36
CA SER A 250 -1.30 0.87 23.84
C SER A 250 -0.36 1.56 24.83
N MET A 251 0.82 0.96 25.02
CA MET A 251 1.87 1.58 25.83
C MET A 251 2.62 2.59 24.98
N TYR A 252 2.65 3.86 25.41
CA TYR A 252 3.49 4.88 24.81
C TYR A 252 4.41 5.48 25.88
N ARG A 253 5.73 5.30 25.71
CA ARG A 253 6.76 5.79 26.65
C ARG A 253 6.50 5.43 28.13
N GLY A 254 6.09 4.19 28.39
CA GLY A 254 5.83 3.68 29.74
C GLY A 254 4.52 4.18 30.38
N GLN A 255 3.70 4.91 29.63
CA GLN A 255 2.35 5.32 30.05
C GLN A 255 1.31 4.55 29.23
N ALA A 256 0.35 3.95 29.92
CA ALA A 256 -0.82 3.39 29.27
C ALA A 256 -1.86 4.50 29.08
N GLY A 257 -2.21 4.82 27.85
CA GLY A 257 -3.33 5.70 27.58
C GLY A 257 -4.65 5.05 27.98
N ARG A 258 -5.46 5.72 28.82
CA ARG A 258 -6.84 5.30 29.08
C ARG A 258 -7.73 5.81 27.94
N CYS A 259 -8.33 4.89 27.19
CA CYS A 259 -9.41 5.21 26.26
C CYS A 259 -10.75 5.01 27.00
N PRO A 260 -11.57 6.06 27.20
CA PRO A 260 -12.87 5.90 27.86
C PRO A 260 -13.85 5.11 26.98
N PRO A 261 -14.75 4.31 27.57
CA PRO A 261 -15.62 3.37 26.85
C PRO A 261 -16.61 4.02 25.87
N ALA A 262 -16.83 5.34 25.94
CA ALA A 262 -17.69 6.08 25.02
C ALA A 262 -16.98 6.50 23.70
N ALA A 263 -15.68 6.23 23.54
CA ALA A 263 -14.90 6.62 22.36
C ALA A 263 -14.47 5.44 21.48
N THR A 264 -14.86 4.21 21.80
CA THR A 264 -14.53 3.01 21.03
C THR A 264 -15.58 2.75 19.95
N THR A 265 -15.45 3.41 18.80
CA THR A 265 -15.93 2.86 17.53
C THR A 265 -14.82 2.02 16.89
N PRO A 266 -15.16 0.97 16.11
CA PRO A 266 -14.16 0.18 15.37
C PRO A 266 -13.38 1.05 14.36
N GLY A 267 -12.23 1.59 14.78
CA GLY A 267 -11.36 2.44 13.94
C GLY A 267 -11.09 3.85 14.48
N GLY A 268 -11.66 4.24 15.63
CA GLY A 268 -11.31 5.51 16.27
C GLY A 268 -9.96 5.41 16.99
N TRP A 269 -8.94 6.14 16.54
CA TRP A 269 -7.73 6.34 17.33
C TRP A 269 -8.04 7.28 18.51
N CYS A 270 -7.72 6.82 19.72
CA CYS A 270 -7.85 7.62 20.93
C CYS A 270 -6.73 8.68 20.95
N SER A 271 -6.96 9.84 20.33
CA SER A 271 -6.07 11.00 20.43
C SER A 271 -6.16 11.57 21.85
N MET A 272 -5.07 11.50 22.62
CA MET A 272 -4.99 12.30 23.86
C MET A 272 -4.91 13.78 23.48
N PRO A 273 -5.84 14.65 23.93
CA PRO A 273 -5.56 16.07 23.91
C PRO A 273 -4.37 16.34 24.85
N ALA A 274 -3.39 17.11 24.37
CA ALA A 274 -2.16 17.47 25.07
C ALA A 274 -2.34 18.22 26.42
N ALA A 275 -3.58 18.40 26.89
CA ALA A 275 -3.92 19.19 28.07
C ALA A 275 -4.31 18.37 29.31
N ALA A 276 -4.33 17.03 29.27
CA ALA A 276 -4.73 16.21 30.42
C ALA A 276 -3.59 15.86 31.40
N THR A 277 -2.48 16.62 31.41
CA THR A 277 -1.47 16.52 32.47
C THR A 277 -1.66 17.64 33.49
N ARG A 278 -2.45 17.38 34.54
CA ARG A 278 -2.31 17.95 35.90
C ARG A 278 -3.44 17.45 36.80
N GLY A 279 -3.24 16.26 37.38
CA GLY A 279 -3.83 15.88 38.65
C GLY A 279 -2.67 15.58 39.62
N PRO A 280 -2.74 16.00 40.90
CA PRO A 280 -1.62 15.82 41.82
C PRO A 280 -1.33 14.32 42.04
N PRO A 281 -0.07 13.93 42.28
CA PRO A 281 0.28 12.54 42.51
C PRO A 281 -0.42 12.03 43.78
N SER A 282 -1.13 10.91 43.66
CA SER A 282 -1.61 10.14 44.80
C SER A 282 -0.41 9.53 45.53
N PRO A 283 -0.36 9.53 46.87
CA PRO A 283 0.81 9.07 47.61
C PRO A 283 1.02 7.56 47.41
N ALA A 284 2.29 7.18 47.24
CA ALA A 284 2.72 5.80 47.09
C ALA A 284 2.27 4.94 48.30
N PRO A 285 1.84 3.68 48.08
CA PRO A 285 1.61 2.77 49.19
C PRO A 285 2.94 2.44 49.87
N ALA A 286 2.95 2.58 51.19
CA ALA A 286 4.07 2.24 52.04
C ALA A 286 4.48 0.78 51.86
N ALA A 287 5.79 0.55 51.87
CA ALA A 287 6.36 -0.78 52.01
C ALA A 287 5.88 -1.42 53.31
N CYS A 288 5.39 -2.65 53.21
CA CYS A 288 5.34 -3.59 54.34
C CYS A 288 6.30 -4.74 54.00
N ASN A 289 7.13 -5.08 55.00
CA ASN A 289 8.17 -6.11 55.01
C ASN A 289 7.72 -7.47 54.45
#